data_AF-A0A3N9VIK1-F1
#
_entry.id   AF-A0A3N9VIK1-F1
#
_cell.length_a   1.000
_cell.length_b   1.000
_cell.length_c   1.000
_cell.angle_alpha   90.00
_cell.angle_beta   90.00
_cell.angle_gamma   90.00
#
_symmetry.space_group_name_H-M   'P 1'
#
loop_
_entity.id
_entity.type
_entity.pdbx_description
1 polymer ?
#
loop_
_entity_poly.entity_id
_entity_poly.type
_entity_poly.pdbx_seq_one_letter_code
_entity_poly.pdbx_strand_id
1 'polypeptide(L)'
;MSERTWDQKYAFYAASLFRLGLYIDAGLVSAILFERFIEDEIAKYDDIQKSFKGDFLRDAIDQLCQKDPLNYDRDLLHEVRKIRNQEIIHPKRIFKGLAAKQQKQEVKNKIAKITRFVWKEMDPETFDRYQKSISSIPYLQADYAVMEIKELLQEDMLNSRESNYKSIRLGDFENLFSMRDKILDLAHYTQEKLLNKFKNLDIDVISKVDTTSAYVWLAINLHKTTEDGLRDRISGASASFLATPLDFRIYLDFGGEARIEREDYYSFLQSDEGRDYLEAYAAEELDIYDIDWYSFIINREKAEVVTLPELDERISAARKLLMKAKEGKIITWNRSLLGYVIDRREITFSEIIQNMETIIKLYYYFEKYRDGVLARKVDFPWLPPNDYLLDPLKSVLNGYKLSEG
;
A
#
# COMPACT_ATOMS: atom_id res chain seq x y z
N MET A 1 -11.23 16.22 11.47
CA MET A 1 -10.07 16.96 10.94
C MET A 1 -10.44 17.36 9.52
N SER A 2 -10.36 18.63 9.14
CA SER A 2 -10.60 19.03 7.75
C SER A 2 -9.60 18.29 6.85
N GLU A 3 -10.08 17.73 5.74
CA GLU A 3 -9.20 17.14 4.74
C GLU A 3 -8.30 18.24 4.15
N ARG A 4 -6.99 17.97 4.11
CA ARG A 4 -6.04 18.89 3.49
C ARG A 4 -6.17 18.85 1.98
N THR A 5 -6.09 20.02 1.35
CA THR A 5 -5.99 20.12 -0.12
C THR A 5 -4.68 19.52 -0.61
N TRP A 6 -4.62 19.15 -1.89
CA TRP A 6 -3.41 18.61 -2.51
C TRP A 6 -2.21 19.54 -2.36
N ASP A 7 -2.40 20.84 -2.59
CA ASP A 7 -1.34 21.85 -2.47
C ASP A 7 -0.81 21.94 -1.04
N GLN A 8 -1.68 21.83 -0.04
CA GLN A 8 -1.27 21.78 1.37
C GLN A 8 -0.35 20.58 1.65
N LYS A 9 -0.75 19.39 1.18
CA LYS A 9 0.06 18.18 1.36
C LYS A 9 1.44 18.30 0.68
N TYR A 10 1.49 18.80 -0.55
CA TYR A 10 2.75 18.98 -1.27
C TYR A 10 3.65 20.06 -0.67
N ALA A 11 3.07 21.11 -0.08
CA ALA A 11 3.85 22.15 0.60
C ALA A 11 4.54 21.61 1.86
N PHE A 12 3.83 20.82 2.67
CA PHE A 12 4.44 20.13 3.82
C PHE A 12 5.44 19.05 3.39
N TYR A 13 5.18 18.35 2.28
CA TYR A 13 6.13 17.42 1.66
C TYR A 13 7.44 18.08 1.24
N ALA A 14 7.39 19.26 0.60
CA ALA A 14 8.59 20.00 0.22
C ALA A 14 9.45 20.39 1.45
N ALA A 15 8.80 20.86 2.52
CA ALA A 15 9.48 21.15 3.79
C ALA A 15 10.10 19.89 4.42
N SER A 16 9.40 18.76 4.33
CA SER A 16 9.85 17.46 4.84
C SER A 16 11.05 16.92 4.05
N LEU A 17 11.04 16.98 2.72
CA LEU A 17 12.19 16.66 1.87
C LEU A 17 13.43 17.49 2.28
N PHE A 18 13.25 18.80 2.49
CA PHE A 18 14.34 19.66 2.94
C PHE A 18 14.86 19.23 4.31
N ARG A 19 13.95 18.90 5.24
CA ARG A 19 14.31 18.44 6.59
C ARG A 19 15.17 17.18 6.56
N LEU A 20 14.85 16.25 5.67
CA LEU A 20 15.56 14.99 5.47
C LEU A 20 16.86 15.13 4.67
N GLY A 21 17.16 16.32 4.16
CA GLY A 21 18.39 16.58 3.41
C GLY A 21 18.27 16.40 1.89
N LEU A 22 17.07 16.14 1.38
CA LEU A 22 16.76 16.00 -0.05
C LEU A 22 16.52 17.39 -0.68
N TYR A 23 17.55 18.24 -0.66
CA TYR A 23 17.42 19.66 -0.99
C TYR A 23 17.01 19.91 -2.45
N ILE A 24 17.48 19.09 -3.40
CA ILE A 24 17.18 19.27 -4.82
C ILE A 24 15.69 19.00 -5.06
N ASP A 25 15.18 17.88 -4.56
CA ASP A 25 13.77 17.50 -4.68
C ASP A 25 12.87 18.52 -3.98
N ALA A 26 13.25 18.96 -2.77
CA ALA A 26 12.54 20.03 -2.07
C ALA A 26 12.47 21.31 -2.91
N GLY A 27 13.58 21.70 -3.55
CA GLY A 27 13.64 22.85 -4.44
C GLY A 27 12.73 22.71 -5.66
N LEU A 28 12.72 21.55 -6.32
CA LEU A 28 11.87 21.28 -7.48
C LEU A 28 10.38 21.37 -7.12
N VAL A 29 9.96 20.69 -6.05
CA VAL A 29 8.57 20.75 -5.58
C VAL A 29 8.21 22.20 -5.21
N SER A 30 9.11 22.91 -4.52
CA SER A 30 8.87 24.30 -4.12
C SER A 30 8.77 25.26 -5.33
N ALA A 31 9.50 25.01 -6.41
CA ALA A 31 9.40 25.81 -7.64
C ALA A 31 8.04 25.63 -8.32
N ILE A 32 7.56 24.40 -8.42
CA ILE A 32 6.25 24.08 -8.99
C ILE A 32 5.14 24.72 -8.16
N LEU A 33 5.19 24.55 -6.83
CA LEU A 33 4.21 25.15 -5.92
C LEU A 33 4.23 26.68 -5.94
N PHE A 34 5.40 27.28 -6.12
CA PHE A 34 5.51 28.74 -6.27
C PHE A 34 4.81 29.24 -7.54
N GLU A 35 5.00 28.56 -8.67
CA GLU A 35 4.28 28.89 -9.91
C GLU A 35 2.79 28.72 -9.74
N ARG A 36 2.37 27.60 -9.14
CA ARG A 36 0.95 27.32 -8.85
C ARG A 36 0.32 28.40 -7.98
N PHE A 37 1.00 28.80 -6.90
CA PHE A 37 0.56 29.91 -6.04
C PHE A 37 0.32 31.18 -6.85
N ILE A 38 1.27 31.58 -7.71
CA ILE A 38 1.10 32.78 -8.54
C ILE A 38 -0.07 32.63 -9.52
N GLU A 39 -0.26 31.47 -10.12
CA GLU A 39 -1.40 31.21 -11.01
C GLU A 39 -2.74 31.31 -10.27
N ASP A 40 -2.84 30.71 -9.10
CA ASP A 40 -4.06 30.70 -8.28
C ASP A 40 -4.38 32.10 -7.76
N GLU A 41 -3.37 32.90 -7.39
CA GLU A 41 -3.57 34.28 -6.96
C GLU A 41 -3.99 35.20 -8.11
N ILE A 42 -3.44 35.02 -9.30
CA ILE A 42 -3.83 35.78 -10.48
C ILE A 42 -5.24 35.43 -10.94
N ALA A 43 -5.63 34.15 -10.83
CA ALA A 43 -6.97 33.69 -11.20
C ALA A 43 -8.10 34.35 -10.37
N LYS A 44 -7.78 35.02 -9.26
CA LYS A 44 -8.73 35.81 -8.47
C LYS A 44 -9.09 37.16 -9.11
N TYR A 45 -8.37 37.57 -10.16
CA TYR A 45 -8.57 38.86 -10.85
C TYR A 45 -8.91 38.62 -12.32
N ASP A 46 -10.12 39.02 -12.73
CA ASP A 46 -10.65 38.79 -14.08
C ASP A 46 -9.88 39.55 -15.19
N ASP A 47 -9.07 40.55 -14.84
CA ASP A 47 -8.43 41.47 -15.77
C ASP A 47 -6.92 41.28 -15.93
N ILE A 48 -6.32 40.31 -15.22
CA ILE A 48 -4.91 39.93 -15.40
C ILE A 48 -4.83 38.86 -16.48
N GLN A 49 -4.33 39.23 -17.66
CA GLN A 49 -4.17 38.30 -18.78
C GLN A 49 -2.85 37.52 -18.67
N LYS A 50 -2.90 36.20 -18.95
CA LYS A 50 -1.68 35.39 -19.07
C LYS A 50 -0.83 35.90 -20.25
N SER A 51 0.37 36.40 -19.94
CA SER A 51 1.36 36.81 -20.95
C SER A 51 1.81 35.60 -21.77
N PHE A 52 1.62 35.63 -23.10
CA PHE A 52 2.12 34.61 -24.03
C PHE A 52 3.61 34.78 -24.38
N LYS A 53 4.30 35.76 -23.78
CA LYS A 53 5.74 35.98 -23.98
C LYS A 53 6.54 35.25 -22.89
N GLY A 54 7.76 34.81 -23.23
CA GLY A 54 8.56 33.84 -22.49
C GLY A 54 9.05 34.18 -21.06
N ASP A 55 8.45 35.14 -20.35
CA ASP A 55 8.68 35.37 -18.91
C ASP A 55 7.34 35.63 -18.18
N PHE A 56 6.33 34.78 -18.45
CA PHE A 56 4.98 34.84 -17.85
C PHE A 56 5.02 35.14 -16.35
N LEU A 57 5.87 34.44 -15.59
CA LEU A 57 5.94 34.54 -14.14
C LEU A 57 6.40 35.94 -13.65
N ARG A 58 7.21 36.65 -14.44
CA ARG A 58 7.60 38.03 -14.12
C ARG A 58 6.43 38.99 -14.23
N ASP A 59 5.78 38.96 -15.39
CA ASP A 59 4.69 39.86 -15.73
C ASP A 59 3.49 39.61 -14.80
N ALA A 60 3.27 38.34 -14.47
CA ALA A 60 2.33 37.86 -13.46
C ALA A 60 2.56 38.51 -12.09
N ILE A 61 3.78 38.41 -11.54
CA ILE A 61 4.13 39.03 -10.25
C ILE A 61 3.98 40.55 -10.31
N ASP A 62 4.45 41.19 -11.37
CA ASP A 62 4.37 42.65 -11.51
C ASP A 62 2.91 43.15 -11.54
N GLN A 63 2.03 42.44 -12.25
CA GLN A 63 0.59 42.75 -12.28
C GLN A 63 -0.09 42.48 -10.93
N LEU A 64 0.20 41.34 -10.30
CA LEU A 64 -0.36 40.96 -9.00
C LEU A 64 -0.02 42.01 -7.92
N CYS A 65 1.24 42.45 -7.87
CA CYS A 65 1.69 43.47 -6.91
C CYS A 65 1.13 44.86 -7.21
N GLN A 66 0.85 45.19 -8.47
CA GLN A 66 0.18 46.45 -8.82
C GLN A 66 -1.29 46.44 -8.39
N LYS A 67 -1.95 45.28 -8.48
CA LYS A 67 -3.35 45.11 -8.11
C LYS A 67 -3.57 45.09 -6.60
N ASP A 68 -2.69 44.41 -5.87
CA ASP A 68 -2.80 44.29 -4.42
C ASP A 68 -1.43 44.42 -3.74
N PRO A 69 -0.90 45.66 -3.66
CA PRO A 69 0.42 45.92 -3.08
C PRO A 69 0.47 45.70 -1.55
N LEU A 70 -0.69 45.58 -0.88
CA LEU A 70 -0.74 45.37 0.56
C LEU A 70 -0.52 43.89 0.92
N ASN A 71 -1.00 42.98 0.09
CA ASN A 71 -0.87 41.54 0.32
C ASN A 71 0.33 40.93 -0.40
N TYR A 72 0.83 41.55 -1.47
CA TYR A 72 1.96 41.03 -2.26
C TYR A 72 3.18 41.94 -2.23
N ASP A 73 4.20 41.50 -1.51
CA ASP A 73 5.53 42.13 -1.54
C ASP A 73 6.25 41.77 -2.84
N ARG A 74 6.37 42.79 -3.71
CA ARG A 74 7.04 42.68 -5.01
C ARG A 74 8.48 42.20 -4.91
N ASP A 75 9.25 42.71 -3.96
CA ASP A 75 10.66 42.39 -3.83
C ASP A 75 10.85 40.96 -3.36
N LEU A 76 10.01 40.51 -2.41
CA LEU A 76 9.98 39.12 -1.95
C LEU A 76 9.62 38.16 -3.09
N LEU A 77 8.55 38.41 -3.83
CA LEU A 77 8.11 37.52 -4.93
C LEU A 77 9.16 37.45 -6.06
N HIS A 78 9.76 38.58 -6.43
CA HIS A 78 10.85 38.57 -7.42
C HIS A 78 12.11 37.90 -6.91
N GLU A 79 12.40 37.96 -5.61
CA GLU A 79 13.51 37.20 -5.01
C GLU A 79 13.27 35.69 -5.10
N VAL A 80 12.08 35.23 -4.72
CA VAL A 80 11.70 33.81 -4.83
C VAL A 80 11.74 33.34 -6.28
N ARG A 81 11.22 34.14 -7.22
CA ARG A 81 11.34 33.89 -8.67
C ARG A 81 12.79 33.74 -9.11
N LYS A 82 13.69 34.62 -8.66
CA LYS A 82 15.12 34.54 -8.99
C LYS A 82 15.74 33.25 -8.47
N ILE A 83 15.43 32.84 -7.24
CA ILE A 83 15.90 31.56 -6.69
C ILE A 83 15.42 30.39 -7.55
N ARG A 84 14.12 30.34 -7.89
CA ARG A 84 13.54 29.33 -8.80
C ARG A 84 14.29 29.26 -10.13
N ASN A 85 14.46 30.39 -10.79
CA ASN A 85 15.07 30.44 -12.12
C ASN A 85 16.58 30.12 -12.11
N GLN A 86 17.33 30.67 -11.17
CA GLN A 86 18.80 30.60 -11.17
C GLN A 86 19.32 29.32 -10.52
N GLU A 87 18.70 28.90 -9.43
CA GLU A 87 19.17 27.76 -8.67
C GLU A 87 18.46 26.49 -9.14
N ILE A 88 17.14 26.48 -9.33
CA ILE A 88 16.39 25.22 -9.52
C ILE A 88 16.20 24.85 -11.01
N ILE A 89 15.73 25.78 -11.85
CA ILE A 89 15.22 25.44 -13.20
C ILE A 89 16.25 25.64 -14.31
N HIS A 90 17.09 26.67 -14.20
CA HIS A 90 18.29 26.81 -15.03
C HIS A 90 19.53 26.71 -14.15
N PRO A 91 19.77 25.55 -13.51
CA PRO A 91 20.87 25.35 -12.59
C PRO A 91 22.18 25.46 -13.36
N LYS A 92 22.72 26.67 -13.46
CA LYS A 92 24.09 26.87 -13.93
C LYS A 92 25.09 26.19 -12.99
N ARG A 93 24.67 25.82 -11.77
CA ARG A 93 25.51 25.35 -10.65
C ARG A 93 25.07 24.05 -9.95
N ILE A 94 23.80 23.62 -9.99
CA ILE A 94 23.35 22.44 -9.21
C ILE A 94 23.83 21.10 -9.80
N PHE A 95 23.90 20.96 -11.13
CA PHE A 95 24.29 19.69 -11.78
C PHE A 95 25.77 19.58 -12.18
N LYS A 96 26.55 20.66 -12.05
CA LYS A 96 28.01 20.62 -12.21
C LYS A 96 28.65 20.70 -10.84
N GLY A 97 29.07 19.54 -10.31
CA GLY A 97 29.62 19.32 -8.97
C GLY A 97 30.13 20.59 -8.27
N LEU A 98 29.34 21.09 -7.33
CA LEU A 98 29.67 22.24 -6.48
C LEU A 98 31.00 21.98 -5.75
N ALA A 99 32.09 22.58 -6.23
CA ALA A 99 33.45 22.29 -5.81
C ALA A 99 33.82 22.85 -4.42
N ALA A 100 33.01 23.74 -3.83
CA ALA A 100 33.27 24.34 -2.52
C ALA A 100 32.10 24.16 -1.54
N LYS A 101 32.40 23.75 -0.29
CA LYS A 101 31.44 23.55 0.81
C LYS A 101 30.57 24.79 1.08
N GLN A 102 31.13 25.99 0.90
CA GLN A 102 30.42 27.27 1.05
C GLN A 102 29.33 27.47 -0.02
N GLN A 103 29.60 27.10 -1.28
CA GLN A 103 28.62 27.22 -2.36
C GLN A 103 27.43 26.27 -2.15
N LYS A 104 27.69 25.05 -1.64
CA LYS A 104 26.62 24.11 -1.26
C LYS A 104 25.72 24.68 -0.16
N GLN A 105 26.30 25.36 0.82
CA GLN A 105 25.53 25.97 1.91
C GLN A 105 24.71 27.17 1.43
N GLU A 106 25.24 27.98 0.51
CA GLU A 106 24.51 29.11 -0.08
C GLU A 106 23.28 28.65 -0.87
N VAL A 107 23.44 27.65 -1.75
CA VAL A 107 22.33 27.05 -2.51
C VAL A 107 21.30 26.45 -1.57
N LYS A 108 21.74 25.71 -0.53
CA LYS A 108 20.84 25.16 0.49
C LYS A 108 20.02 26.25 1.19
N ASN A 109 20.63 27.38 1.55
CA ASN A 109 19.92 28.49 2.19
C ASN A 109 18.89 29.13 1.25
N LYS A 110 19.21 29.25 -0.04
CA LYS A 110 18.28 29.75 -1.07
C LYS A 110 17.09 28.79 -1.25
N ILE A 111 17.34 27.49 -1.35
CA ILE A 111 16.28 26.47 -1.42
C ILE A 111 15.41 26.54 -0.15
N ALA A 112 16.00 26.65 1.04
CA ALA A 112 15.24 26.79 2.28
C ALA A 112 14.28 27.99 2.25
N LYS A 113 14.68 29.08 1.60
CA LYS A 113 13.88 30.30 1.49
C LYS A 113 12.64 30.09 0.62
N ILE A 114 12.78 29.52 -0.57
CA ILE A 114 11.62 29.21 -1.42
C ILE A 114 10.72 28.13 -0.78
N THR A 115 11.30 27.10 -0.15
CA THR A 115 10.53 26.06 0.56
C THR A 115 9.72 26.64 1.72
N ARG A 116 10.30 27.53 2.54
CA ARG A 116 9.57 28.21 3.61
C ARG A 116 8.48 29.13 3.08
N PHE A 117 8.72 29.81 1.95
CA PHE A 117 7.72 30.66 1.31
C PHE A 117 6.50 29.84 0.92
N VAL A 118 6.66 28.81 0.07
CA VAL A 118 5.50 28.01 -0.38
C VAL A 118 4.83 27.27 0.77
N TRP A 119 5.60 26.82 1.77
CA TRP A 119 5.03 26.17 2.94
C TRP A 119 4.14 27.12 3.76
N LYS A 120 4.60 28.36 3.98
CA LYS A 120 3.82 29.39 4.68
C LYS A 120 2.54 29.75 3.92
N GLU A 121 2.64 29.97 2.61
CA GLU A 121 1.52 30.47 1.81
C GLU A 121 0.48 29.37 1.51
N MET A 122 0.90 28.11 1.35
CA MET A 122 0.00 27.03 0.94
C MET A 122 -0.47 26.13 2.09
N ASP A 123 0.33 25.92 3.14
CA ASP A 123 -0.07 25.17 4.35
C ASP A 123 0.30 25.95 5.64
N PRO A 124 -0.35 27.09 5.89
CA PRO A 124 -0.06 27.93 7.05
C PRO A 124 -0.29 27.17 8.37
N GLU A 125 -1.24 26.24 8.43
CA GLU A 125 -1.55 25.48 9.63
C GLU A 125 -0.36 24.62 10.10
N THR A 126 0.28 23.86 9.18
CA THR A 126 1.46 23.09 9.59
C THR A 126 2.69 23.96 9.75
N PHE A 127 2.81 25.03 8.95
CA PHE A 127 3.89 25.99 9.11
C PHE A 127 3.90 26.57 10.54
N ASP A 128 2.74 26.98 11.05
CA ASP A 128 2.60 27.48 12.42
C ASP A 128 2.74 26.38 13.47
N ARG A 129 2.17 25.19 13.24
CA ARG A 129 2.31 24.01 14.14
C ARG A 129 3.76 23.69 14.44
N TYR A 130 4.64 23.80 13.44
CA TYR A 130 6.07 23.56 13.57
C TYR A 130 6.87 24.85 13.75
N GLN A 131 6.29 25.86 14.43
CA GLN A 131 7.01 27.08 14.85
C GLN A 131 7.71 27.81 13.70
N LYS A 132 7.12 27.78 12.49
CA LYS A 132 7.59 28.49 11.30
C LYS A 132 9.01 28.08 10.87
N SER A 133 9.48 26.89 11.28
CA SER A 133 10.82 26.41 10.96
C SER A 133 10.80 24.99 10.42
N ILE A 134 11.60 24.76 9.37
CA ILE A 134 11.77 23.42 8.81
C ILE A 134 12.50 22.52 9.82
N SER A 135 13.43 23.06 10.60
CA SER A 135 14.25 22.29 11.55
C SER A 135 13.45 21.70 12.72
N SER A 136 12.30 22.28 13.06
CA SER A 136 11.40 21.83 14.12
C SER A 136 10.46 20.72 13.68
N ILE A 137 10.41 20.38 12.39
CA ILE A 137 9.73 19.16 11.93
C ILE A 137 10.53 17.96 12.46
N PRO A 138 9.94 17.08 13.29
CA PRO A 138 10.63 15.87 13.73
C PRO A 138 10.90 14.93 12.54
N TYR A 139 12.02 14.21 12.58
CA TYR A 139 12.46 13.38 11.44
C TYR A 139 11.43 12.33 11.03
N LEU A 140 10.78 11.67 11.99
CA LEU A 140 9.79 10.63 11.71
C LEU A 140 8.55 11.20 10.99
N GLN A 141 8.12 12.40 11.37
CA GLN A 141 6.98 13.08 10.76
C GLN A 141 7.31 13.58 9.35
N ALA A 142 8.56 14.04 9.15
CA ALA A 142 9.04 14.38 7.81
C ALA A 142 9.09 13.13 6.91
N ASP A 143 9.52 12.00 7.46
CA ASP A 143 9.57 10.72 6.75
C ASP A 143 8.16 10.25 6.35
N TYR A 144 7.20 10.26 7.27
CA TYR A 144 5.81 9.91 6.96
C TYR A 144 5.18 10.82 5.90
N ALA A 145 5.43 12.13 5.94
CA ALA A 145 4.92 13.04 4.91
C ALA A 145 5.53 12.75 3.53
N VAL A 146 6.80 12.33 3.49
CA VAL A 146 7.46 11.89 2.26
C VAL A 146 6.87 10.58 1.75
N MET A 147 6.61 9.63 2.64
CA MET A 147 6.00 8.36 2.29
C MET A 147 4.56 8.53 1.80
N GLU A 148 3.73 9.33 2.46
CA GLU A 148 2.34 9.60 2.03
C GLU A 148 2.27 10.11 0.58
N ILE A 149 3.10 11.11 0.23
CA ILE A 149 3.11 11.65 -1.14
C ILE A 149 3.73 10.67 -2.14
N LYS A 150 4.82 9.97 -1.77
CA LYS A 150 5.37 8.91 -2.63
C LYS A 150 4.38 7.77 -2.84
N GLU A 151 3.55 7.50 -1.84
CA GLU A 151 2.50 6.49 -1.91
C GLU A 151 1.47 6.86 -2.97
N LEU A 152 1.01 8.11 -2.95
CA LEU A 152 0.05 8.66 -3.90
C LEU A 152 0.62 8.83 -5.32
N LEU A 153 1.86 9.33 -5.47
CA LEU A 153 2.49 9.52 -6.79
C LEU A 153 2.86 8.23 -7.50
N GLN A 154 2.90 7.12 -6.76
CA GLN A 154 3.17 5.79 -7.29
C GLN A 154 1.88 4.97 -7.40
N GLU A 155 0.71 5.61 -7.51
CA GLU A 155 -0.49 4.90 -7.99
C GLU A 155 -0.18 4.22 -9.33
N ASP A 156 -0.07 2.91 -9.22
CA ASP A 156 -0.11 1.81 -10.19
C ASP A 156 -0.23 2.19 -11.67
N MET A 157 0.86 2.69 -12.22
CA MET A 157 1.21 2.33 -13.58
C MET A 157 1.69 0.86 -13.55
N LEU A 158 0.74 -0.08 -13.48
CA LEU A 158 0.83 -1.43 -14.05
C LEU A 158 1.00 -1.29 -15.59
N ASN A 159 1.99 -0.49 -16.01
CA ASN A 159 2.30 -0.24 -17.39
C ASN A 159 2.95 -1.49 -17.91
N SER A 160 2.16 -2.28 -18.64
CA SER A 160 2.45 -3.13 -19.81
C SER A 160 3.92 -3.33 -20.23
N ARG A 161 4.83 -3.57 -19.29
CA ARG A 161 6.09 -4.22 -19.59
C ARG A 161 5.70 -5.63 -19.96
N GLU A 162 6.10 -6.07 -21.15
CA GLU A 162 6.06 -7.48 -21.52
C GLU A 162 6.67 -8.26 -20.35
N SER A 163 5.82 -9.02 -19.64
CA SER A 163 6.22 -9.81 -18.48
C SER A 163 7.29 -10.80 -18.94
N ASN A 164 8.50 -10.62 -18.42
CA ASN A 164 9.65 -11.46 -18.80
C ASN A 164 9.88 -12.57 -17.79
N TYR A 165 9.26 -12.51 -16.61
CA TYR A 165 9.48 -13.48 -15.54
C TYR A 165 8.39 -14.54 -15.49
N LYS A 166 8.81 -15.78 -15.21
CA LYS A 166 7.92 -16.95 -15.03
C LYS A 166 8.15 -17.66 -13.70
N SER A 167 9.09 -17.16 -12.89
CA SER A 167 9.47 -17.73 -11.61
C SER A 167 10.10 -16.67 -10.70
N ILE A 168 9.95 -16.91 -9.40
CA ILE A 168 10.75 -16.32 -8.32
C ILE A 168 12.00 -17.18 -8.14
N ARG A 169 13.18 -16.58 -8.18
CA ARG A 169 14.46 -17.29 -8.08
C ARG A 169 15.05 -17.16 -6.68
N LEU A 170 15.96 -18.05 -6.33
CA LEU A 170 16.61 -18.06 -5.02
C LEU A 170 17.27 -16.72 -4.64
N GLY A 171 17.89 -16.03 -5.61
CA GLY A 171 18.51 -14.73 -5.40
C GLY A 171 17.52 -13.57 -5.16
N ASP A 172 16.24 -13.74 -5.53
CA ASP A 172 15.22 -12.71 -5.28
C ASP A 172 14.92 -12.56 -3.78
N PHE A 173 15.12 -13.63 -2.99
CA PHE A 173 14.97 -13.60 -1.51
C PHE A 173 16.06 -12.75 -0.82
N GLU A 174 17.15 -12.41 -1.50
CA GLU A 174 18.23 -11.59 -0.96
C GLU A 174 18.03 -10.10 -1.29
N ASN A 175 17.05 -9.78 -2.13
CA ASN A 175 16.79 -8.43 -2.59
C ASN A 175 15.29 -8.19 -2.75
N LEU A 176 14.66 -7.58 -1.73
CA LEU A 176 13.23 -7.28 -1.75
C LEU A 176 12.80 -6.36 -2.91
N PHE A 177 13.69 -5.52 -3.45
CA PHE A 177 13.37 -4.74 -4.65
C PHE A 177 13.19 -5.65 -5.87
N SER A 178 14.11 -6.60 -6.07
CA SER A 178 13.99 -7.62 -7.12
C SER A 178 12.74 -8.47 -6.91
N MET A 179 12.49 -8.90 -5.68
CA MET A 179 11.28 -9.65 -5.30
C MET A 179 10.01 -8.88 -5.65
N ARG A 180 9.96 -7.57 -5.36
CA ARG A 180 8.81 -6.73 -5.68
C ARG A 180 8.56 -6.65 -7.18
N ASP A 181 9.60 -6.50 -7.99
CA ASP A 181 9.46 -6.52 -9.45
C ASP A 181 8.89 -7.87 -9.94
N LYS A 182 9.28 -9.00 -9.33
CA LYS A 182 8.68 -10.31 -9.63
C LYS A 182 7.23 -10.41 -9.18
N ILE A 183 6.89 -9.85 -8.03
CA ILE A 183 5.52 -9.86 -7.53
C ILE A 183 4.61 -8.99 -8.40
N LEU A 184 5.09 -7.90 -8.98
CA LEU A 184 4.35 -7.13 -9.98
C LEU A 184 4.05 -7.95 -11.24
N ASP A 185 5.05 -8.67 -11.76
CA ASP A 185 4.85 -9.60 -12.89
C ASP A 185 3.90 -10.75 -12.51
N LEU A 186 4.01 -11.30 -11.30
CA LEU A 186 3.11 -12.31 -10.77
C LEU A 186 1.69 -11.77 -10.63
N ALA A 187 1.51 -10.51 -10.24
CA ALA A 187 0.21 -9.85 -10.15
C ALA A 187 -0.49 -9.88 -11.51
N HIS A 188 0.20 -9.43 -12.56
CA HIS A 188 -0.29 -9.51 -13.94
C HIS A 188 -0.64 -10.96 -14.34
N TYR A 189 0.26 -11.90 -14.06
CA TYR A 189 0.04 -13.32 -14.37
C TYR A 189 -1.19 -13.89 -13.62
N THR A 190 -1.38 -13.49 -12.37
CA THR A 190 -2.51 -13.87 -11.51
C THR A 190 -3.82 -13.32 -12.07
N GLN A 191 -3.82 -12.05 -12.49
CA GLN A 191 -4.99 -11.44 -13.14
C GLN A 191 -5.39 -12.23 -14.39
N GLU A 192 -4.43 -12.50 -15.28
CA GLU A 192 -4.70 -13.18 -16.55
C GLU A 192 -5.13 -14.63 -16.40
N LYS A 193 -4.45 -15.39 -15.52
CA LYS A 193 -4.58 -16.85 -15.44
C LYS A 193 -5.57 -17.34 -14.39
N LEU A 194 -5.81 -16.55 -13.35
CA LEU A 194 -6.61 -16.96 -12.20
C LEU A 194 -7.84 -16.07 -11.99
N LEU A 195 -7.66 -14.77 -11.81
CA LEU A 195 -8.75 -13.88 -11.36
C LEU A 195 -9.84 -13.67 -12.41
N ASN A 196 -9.53 -13.86 -13.69
CA ASN A 196 -10.56 -13.96 -14.75
C ASN A 196 -11.61 -15.06 -14.49
N LYS A 197 -11.27 -16.12 -13.73
CA LYS A 197 -12.21 -17.16 -13.29
C LYS A 197 -13.06 -16.72 -12.07
N PHE A 198 -12.57 -15.76 -11.29
CA PHE A 198 -13.16 -15.26 -10.05
C PHE A 198 -13.50 -13.77 -10.19
N LYS A 199 -14.54 -13.46 -10.98
CA LYS A 199 -14.88 -12.09 -11.43
C LYS A 199 -15.06 -11.02 -10.35
N ASN A 200 -15.23 -11.42 -9.09
CA ASN A 200 -15.45 -10.52 -7.97
C ASN A 200 -14.18 -10.29 -7.14
N LEU A 201 -13.08 -10.96 -7.49
CA LEU A 201 -11.78 -10.77 -6.87
C LEU A 201 -10.90 -9.93 -7.77
N ASP A 202 -10.12 -9.06 -7.15
CA ASP A 202 -9.14 -8.25 -7.83
C ASP A 202 -7.92 -8.04 -6.94
N ILE A 203 -6.77 -7.75 -7.53
CA ILE A 203 -5.54 -7.41 -6.81
C ILE A 203 -5.72 -6.05 -6.16
N ASP A 204 -5.63 -5.99 -4.84
CA ASP A 204 -5.95 -4.81 -4.04
C ASP A 204 -4.73 -3.94 -3.76
N VAL A 205 -3.70 -4.57 -3.19
CA VAL A 205 -2.46 -3.87 -2.86
C VAL A 205 -1.27 -4.75 -3.19
N ILE A 206 -0.19 -4.09 -3.59
CA ILE A 206 1.14 -4.66 -3.57
C ILE A 206 1.99 -3.75 -2.69
N SER A 207 2.49 -4.29 -1.57
CA SER A 207 3.27 -3.50 -0.62
C SER A 207 4.49 -2.91 -1.30
N LYS A 208 4.81 -1.69 -0.91
CA LYS A 208 6.03 -1.02 -1.36
C LYS A 208 7.20 -1.60 -0.60
N VAL A 209 8.38 -1.47 -1.21
CA VAL A 209 9.64 -1.87 -0.59
C VAL A 209 10.52 -0.64 -0.47
N ASP A 210 11.02 -0.43 0.74
CA ASP A 210 12.09 0.49 1.08
C ASP A 210 13.18 -0.25 1.87
N THR A 211 14.19 0.49 2.33
CA THR A 211 15.33 -0.05 3.07
C THR A 211 14.99 -0.60 4.45
N THR A 212 13.77 -0.37 4.96
CA THR A 212 13.28 -0.85 6.26
C THR A 212 12.22 -1.95 6.13
N SER A 213 11.83 -2.26 4.89
CA SER A 213 10.82 -3.27 4.60
C SER A 213 11.36 -4.66 4.91
N ALA A 214 10.52 -5.50 5.53
CA ALA A 214 10.85 -6.89 5.87
C ALA A 214 10.18 -7.91 4.94
N TYR A 215 9.26 -7.47 4.10
CA TYR A 215 8.49 -8.33 3.20
C TYR A 215 7.94 -7.55 2.00
N VAL A 216 7.53 -8.30 0.98
CA VAL A 216 6.64 -7.83 -0.09
C VAL A 216 5.34 -8.62 0.00
N TRP A 217 4.21 -7.92 0.09
CA TRP A 217 2.89 -8.52 0.25
C TRP A 217 2.01 -8.12 -0.92
N LEU A 218 1.24 -9.06 -1.44
CA LEU A 218 0.19 -8.82 -2.43
C LEU A 218 -1.11 -9.37 -1.86
N ALA A 219 -2.16 -8.56 -1.89
CA ALA A 219 -3.49 -8.95 -1.43
C ALA A 219 -4.48 -9.02 -2.59
N ILE A 220 -5.35 -10.02 -2.52
CA ILE A 220 -6.46 -10.27 -3.43
C ILE A 220 -7.72 -10.24 -2.57
N ASN A 221 -8.62 -9.32 -2.90
CA ASN A 221 -9.83 -9.05 -2.13
C ASN A 221 -11.05 -9.00 -3.02
N LEU A 222 -12.22 -9.14 -2.40
CA LEU A 222 -13.48 -8.83 -3.04
C LEU A 222 -13.48 -7.38 -3.51
N HIS A 223 -13.91 -7.17 -4.75
CA HIS A 223 -14.09 -5.85 -5.31
C HIS A 223 -15.25 -5.16 -4.58
N LYS A 224 -14.92 -4.28 -3.63
CA LYS A 224 -15.87 -3.42 -2.93
C LYS A 224 -15.56 -1.97 -3.26
N THR A 225 -16.54 -1.31 -3.87
CA THR A 225 -16.52 0.14 -4.07
C THR A 225 -17.10 0.79 -2.84
N THR A 226 -16.35 1.65 -2.17
CA THR A 226 -16.85 2.46 -1.04
C THR A 226 -17.76 3.57 -1.55
N GLU A 227 -18.55 4.19 -0.66
CA GLU A 227 -19.53 5.24 -1.02
C GLU A 227 -18.91 6.45 -1.75
N ASP A 228 -17.61 6.70 -1.54
CA ASP A 228 -16.80 7.73 -2.19
C ASP A 228 -16.21 7.31 -3.54
N GLY A 229 -16.54 6.12 -4.04
CA GLY A 229 -16.03 5.58 -5.30
C GLY A 229 -14.59 5.06 -5.20
N LEU A 230 -13.98 5.08 -4.02
CA LEU A 230 -12.67 4.48 -3.78
C LEU A 230 -12.81 2.97 -3.54
N ARG A 231 -11.67 2.30 -3.50
CA ARG A 231 -11.61 0.87 -3.17
C ARG A 231 -11.44 0.72 -1.65
N ASP A 232 -12.23 -0.16 -1.04
CA ASP A 232 -12.09 -0.52 0.38
C ASP A 232 -10.72 -1.17 0.60
N ARG A 233 -9.76 -0.40 1.17
CA ARG A 233 -8.39 -0.89 1.40
C ARG A 233 -8.38 -1.80 2.62
N ILE A 234 -7.65 -2.91 2.50
CA ILE A 234 -7.41 -4.02 3.45
C ILE A 234 -7.55 -3.68 4.95
N SER A 235 -8.78 -3.52 5.39
CA SER A 235 -9.20 -3.45 6.79
C SER A 235 -9.63 -4.82 7.33
N GLY A 236 -9.85 -5.80 6.42
CA GLY A 236 -10.40 -7.12 6.70
C GLY A 236 -9.49 -8.30 6.31
N ALA A 237 -10.10 -9.38 5.84
CA ALA A 237 -9.44 -10.62 5.42
C ALA A 237 -9.16 -10.65 3.92
N SER A 238 -8.02 -11.21 3.52
CA SER A 238 -7.56 -11.24 2.12
C SER A 238 -6.84 -12.53 1.74
N ALA A 239 -7.11 -13.06 0.55
CA ALA A 239 -6.23 -14.07 -0.05
C ALA A 239 -4.93 -13.38 -0.46
N SER A 240 -3.77 -13.90 -0.04
CA SER A 240 -2.53 -13.13 -0.08
C SER A 240 -1.32 -13.94 -0.50
N PHE A 241 -0.39 -13.26 -1.18
CA PHE A 241 1.00 -13.69 -1.29
C PHE A 241 1.86 -12.85 -0.36
N LEU A 242 2.83 -13.45 0.33
CA LEU A 242 3.83 -12.69 1.09
C LEU A 242 5.21 -13.29 0.87
N ALA A 243 6.13 -12.50 0.35
CA ALA A 243 7.53 -12.86 0.23
C ALA A 243 8.34 -12.20 1.34
N THR A 244 9.04 -12.99 2.13
CA THR A 244 10.07 -12.53 3.07
C THR A 244 11.45 -12.92 2.56
N PRO A 245 12.54 -12.47 3.19
CA PRO A 245 13.87 -13.03 2.94
C PRO A 245 14.01 -14.52 3.30
N LEU A 246 13.07 -15.09 4.07
CA LEU A 246 13.15 -16.45 4.61
C LEU A 246 12.25 -17.45 3.89
N ASP A 247 11.16 -16.99 3.28
CA ASP A 247 10.10 -17.85 2.74
C ASP A 247 9.17 -17.06 1.78
N PHE A 248 8.38 -17.81 1.02
CA PHE A 248 7.27 -17.31 0.22
C PHE A 248 5.97 -17.94 0.70
N ARG A 249 4.94 -17.13 0.92
CA ARG A 249 3.68 -17.58 1.53
C ARG A 249 2.50 -17.31 0.63
N ILE A 250 1.54 -18.23 0.65
CA ILE A 250 0.27 -18.15 -0.08
C ILE A 250 -0.82 -18.53 0.90
N TYR A 251 -1.62 -17.57 1.39
CA TYR A 251 -2.45 -17.80 2.57
C TYR A 251 -3.60 -16.80 2.72
N LEU A 252 -4.55 -17.12 3.58
CA LEU A 252 -5.57 -16.16 4.03
C LEU A 252 -4.96 -15.28 5.12
N ASP A 253 -4.89 -13.97 4.89
CA ASP A 253 -4.33 -13.00 5.82
C ASP A 253 -5.41 -12.08 6.41
N PHE A 254 -5.07 -11.43 7.53
CA PHE A 254 -5.93 -10.48 8.22
C PHE A 254 -5.17 -9.20 8.50
N GLY A 255 -5.68 -8.07 7.99
CA GLY A 255 -5.12 -6.74 8.25
C GLY A 255 -5.07 -6.40 9.74
N GLY A 256 -4.27 -5.40 10.11
CA GLY A 256 -4.04 -5.05 11.53
C GLY A 256 -5.30 -4.63 12.29
N GLU A 257 -6.31 -4.13 11.58
CA GLU A 257 -7.60 -3.68 12.14
C GLU A 257 -8.70 -4.74 12.08
N ALA A 258 -8.44 -5.89 11.43
CA ALA A 258 -9.39 -6.96 11.14
C ALA A 258 -9.73 -7.82 12.38
N ARG A 259 -10.17 -7.19 13.47
CA ARG A 259 -10.48 -7.88 14.73
C ARG A 259 -11.68 -8.80 14.58
N ILE A 260 -12.74 -8.30 13.94
CA ILE A 260 -14.00 -9.04 13.76
C ILE A 260 -13.77 -10.24 12.85
N GLU A 261 -13.04 -10.04 11.75
CA GLU A 261 -12.69 -11.08 10.79
C GLU A 261 -11.89 -12.21 11.44
N ARG A 262 -10.95 -11.89 12.35
CA ARG A 262 -10.22 -12.92 13.11
C ARG A 262 -11.16 -13.75 13.98
N GLU A 263 -12.08 -13.10 14.68
CA GLU A 263 -13.07 -13.80 15.52
C GLU A 263 -14.03 -14.66 14.70
N ASP A 264 -14.49 -14.14 13.57
CA ASP A 264 -15.32 -14.85 12.60
C ASP A 264 -14.53 -16.05 12.04
N TYR A 265 -13.24 -15.89 11.71
CA TYR A 265 -12.37 -16.94 11.19
C TYR A 265 -12.15 -18.08 12.18
N TYR A 266 -11.94 -17.75 13.45
CA TYR A 266 -11.88 -18.75 14.50
C TYR A 266 -13.20 -19.51 14.67
N SER A 267 -14.33 -18.89 14.37
CA SER A 267 -15.63 -19.56 14.40
C SER A 267 -15.82 -20.45 13.17
N PHE A 268 -15.38 -19.99 12.01
CA PHE A 268 -15.35 -20.75 10.76
C PHE A 268 -14.49 -22.02 10.88
N LEU A 269 -13.27 -21.94 11.39
CA LEU A 269 -12.40 -23.12 11.54
C LEU A 269 -12.99 -24.20 12.46
N GLN A 270 -13.92 -23.83 13.35
CA GLN A 270 -14.61 -24.75 14.25
C GLN A 270 -15.96 -25.23 13.71
N SER A 271 -16.44 -24.64 12.61
CA SER A 271 -17.72 -25.00 12.00
C SER A 271 -17.58 -26.22 11.09
N ASP A 272 -18.72 -26.80 10.71
CA ASP A 272 -18.75 -27.91 9.75
C ASP A 272 -18.16 -27.47 8.40
N GLU A 273 -18.42 -26.23 7.94
CA GLU A 273 -17.85 -25.72 6.69
C GLU A 273 -16.31 -25.60 6.71
N GLY A 274 -15.74 -25.17 7.84
CA GLY A 274 -14.28 -25.09 7.99
C GLY A 274 -13.64 -26.47 8.09
N ARG A 275 -14.30 -27.40 8.77
CA ARG A 275 -13.85 -28.80 8.89
C ARG A 275 -13.93 -29.54 7.56
N ASP A 276 -15.02 -29.38 6.82
CA ASP A 276 -15.18 -29.92 5.47
C ASP A 276 -14.08 -29.42 4.53
N TYR A 277 -13.73 -28.12 4.63
CA TYR A 277 -12.60 -27.57 3.88
C TYR A 277 -11.28 -28.24 4.27
N LEU A 278 -11.00 -28.35 5.57
CA LEU A 278 -9.77 -29.01 6.04
C LEU A 278 -9.71 -30.47 5.59
N GLU A 279 -10.78 -31.23 5.70
CA GLU A 279 -10.80 -32.63 5.24
C GLU A 279 -10.57 -32.75 3.73
N ALA A 280 -11.14 -31.85 2.94
CA ALA A 280 -10.98 -31.87 1.49
C ALA A 280 -9.59 -31.43 1.00
N TYR A 281 -8.91 -30.53 1.72
CA TYR A 281 -7.69 -29.86 1.24
C TYR A 281 -6.45 -30.04 2.15
N ALA A 282 -6.55 -30.63 3.34
CA ALA A 282 -5.41 -30.79 4.25
C ALA A 282 -4.28 -31.66 3.67
N ALA A 283 -4.59 -32.55 2.73
CA ALA A 283 -3.61 -33.39 2.04
C ALA A 283 -2.77 -32.60 0.99
N GLU A 284 -3.14 -31.37 0.64
CA GLU A 284 -2.46 -30.57 -0.40
C GLU A 284 -1.24 -29.79 0.15
N GLU A 285 -0.41 -30.37 1.01
CA GLU A 285 0.75 -29.71 1.66
C GLU A 285 0.44 -28.41 2.46
N LEU A 286 -0.83 -28.16 2.77
CA LEU A 286 -1.27 -26.99 3.52
C LEU A 286 -0.64 -26.96 4.92
N ASP A 287 -0.22 -25.79 5.38
CA ASP A 287 0.31 -25.57 6.73
C ASP A 287 -0.73 -24.84 7.60
N ILE A 288 -0.76 -25.19 8.90
CA ILE A 288 -1.34 -24.38 9.97
C ILE A 288 -0.19 -23.69 10.71
N TYR A 289 -0.21 -22.37 10.77
CA TYR A 289 0.89 -21.63 11.35
C TYR A 289 0.47 -20.32 12.03
N ASP A 290 1.34 -19.83 12.89
CA ASP A 290 1.17 -18.61 13.65
C ASP A 290 2.23 -17.59 13.22
N ILE A 291 1.83 -16.33 13.11
CA ILE A 291 2.76 -15.22 12.81
C ILE A 291 2.70 -14.13 13.88
N ASP A 292 3.87 -13.58 14.20
CA ASP A 292 4.04 -12.40 15.02
C ASP A 292 4.61 -11.23 14.19
N TRP A 293 5.01 -10.16 14.88
CA TRP A 293 5.52 -8.93 14.30
C TRP A 293 6.57 -9.19 13.20
N TYR A 294 6.56 -8.35 12.16
CA TYR A 294 7.35 -8.53 10.93
C TYR A 294 7.13 -9.86 10.21
N SER A 295 5.92 -10.42 10.33
CA SER A 295 5.53 -11.68 9.68
C SER A 295 6.40 -12.85 10.13
N PHE A 296 6.94 -12.83 11.35
CA PHE A 296 7.77 -13.92 11.86
C PHE A 296 6.92 -15.15 12.20
N ILE A 297 7.20 -16.31 11.60
CA ILE A 297 6.51 -17.57 11.91
C ILE A 297 7.01 -18.10 13.26
N ILE A 298 6.11 -18.23 14.23
CA ILE A 298 6.46 -18.75 15.57
C ILE A 298 6.15 -20.24 15.73
N ASN A 299 5.12 -20.74 15.03
CA ASN A 299 4.70 -22.14 15.02
C ASN A 299 4.28 -22.49 13.59
N ARG A 300 4.61 -23.69 13.12
CA ARG A 300 4.23 -24.19 11.79
C ARG A 300 4.16 -25.70 11.82
N GLU A 301 3.02 -26.25 11.42
CA GLU A 301 2.80 -27.68 11.24
C GLU A 301 1.95 -27.93 9.99
N LYS A 302 2.07 -29.14 9.42
CA LYS A 302 1.21 -29.54 8.31
C LYS A 302 -0.23 -29.69 8.80
N ALA A 303 -1.20 -29.23 8.01
CA ALA A 303 -2.61 -29.29 8.38
C ALA A 303 -3.07 -30.74 8.64
N GLU A 304 -2.57 -31.70 7.84
CA GLU A 304 -2.90 -33.13 7.99
C GLU A 304 -2.44 -33.78 9.30
N VAL A 305 -1.45 -33.20 9.99
CA VAL A 305 -0.95 -33.76 11.26
C VAL A 305 -1.63 -33.17 12.48
N VAL A 306 -2.32 -32.03 12.35
CA VAL A 306 -2.99 -31.34 13.44
C VAL A 306 -4.38 -31.97 13.64
N THR A 307 -4.59 -32.56 14.81
CA THR A 307 -5.90 -33.17 15.13
C THR A 307 -6.95 -32.09 15.43
N LEU A 308 -8.23 -32.40 15.23
CA LEU A 308 -9.33 -31.47 15.55
C LEU A 308 -9.28 -30.96 17.01
N PRO A 309 -9.04 -31.80 18.04
CA PRO A 309 -8.89 -31.32 19.41
C PRO A 309 -7.73 -30.34 19.58
N GLU A 310 -6.57 -30.61 18.97
CA GLU A 310 -5.41 -29.71 19.03
C GLU A 310 -5.71 -28.37 18.34
N LEU A 311 -6.43 -28.41 17.21
CA LEU A 311 -6.87 -27.20 16.50
C LEU A 311 -7.84 -26.38 17.37
N ASP A 312 -8.81 -27.02 18.03
CA ASP A 312 -9.75 -26.36 18.95
C ASP A 312 -9.03 -25.70 20.14
N GLU A 313 -7.97 -26.34 20.66
CA GLU A 313 -7.12 -25.75 21.70
C GLU A 313 -6.35 -24.53 21.22
N ARG A 314 -5.74 -24.59 20.02
CA ARG A 314 -5.04 -23.46 19.39
C ARG A 314 -5.99 -22.28 19.17
N ILE A 315 -7.18 -22.54 18.64
CA ILE A 315 -8.22 -21.53 18.41
C ILE A 315 -8.68 -20.91 19.75
N SER A 316 -8.87 -21.72 20.78
CA SER A 316 -9.23 -21.25 22.11
C SER A 316 -8.15 -20.33 22.71
N ALA A 317 -6.88 -20.66 22.51
CA ALA A 317 -5.76 -19.82 22.91
C ALA A 317 -5.70 -18.50 22.10
N ALA A 318 -5.93 -18.57 20.79
CA ALA A 318 -5.96 -17.41 19.91
C ALA A 318 -7.09 -16.43 20.28
N ARG A 319 -8.30 -16.93 20.55
CA ARG A 319 -9.43 -16.12 21.05
C ARG A 319 -9.08 -15.43 22.38
N LYS A 320 -8.44 -16.14 23.32
CA LYS A 320 -7.97 -15.54 24.58
C LYS A 320 -6.95 -14.42 24.35
N LEU A 321 -6.07 -14.57 23.37
CA LEU A 321 -5.11 -13.53 23.01
C LEU A 321 -5.82 -12.33 22.36
N LEU A 322 -6.78 -12.57 21.46
CA LEU A 322 -7.58 -11.52 20.82
C LEU A 322 -8.38 -10.70 21.82
N MET A 323 -9.00 -11.36 22.82
CA MET A 323 -9.72 -10.67 23.91
C MET A 323 -8.83 -9.72 24.72
N LYS A 324 -7.53 -10.01 24.85
CA LYS A 324 -6.57 -9.14 25.54
C LYS A 324 -6.12 -7.95 24.70
N ALA A 325 -6.22 -8.03 23.37
CA ALA A 325 -5.92 -6.91 22.50
C ALA A 325 -6.98 -5.81 22.72
N LYS A 326 -6.51 -4.58 22.98
CA LYS A 326 -7.40 -3.43 23.20
C LYS A 326 -8.19 -3.12 21.92
N GLU A 327 -9.46 -2.80 22.07
CA GLU A 327 -10.31 -2.35 20.96
C GLU A 327 -9.72 -1.09 20.31
N GLY A 328 -9.79 -1.01 18.98
CA GLY A 328 -9.20 0.08 18.18
C GLY A 328 -7.66 0.12 18.16
N LYS A 329 -6.97 -0.95 18.60
CA LYS A 329 -5.52 -1.09 18.44
C LYS A 329 -5.18 -2.07 17.33
N ILE A 330 -4.11 -1.74 16.60
CA ILE A 330 -3.51 -2.60 15.58
C ILE A 330 -3.04 -3.90 16.22
N ILE A 331 -3.51 -5.01 15.65
CA ILE A 331 -3.08 -6.37 15.97
C ILE A 331 -1.93 -6.72 15.04
N THR A 332 -0.76 -7.02 15.59
CA THR A 332 0.47 -7.31 14.82
C THR A 332 0.79 -8.80 14.73
N TRP A 333 -0.22 -9.65 14.93
CA TRP A 333 -0.08 -11.09 14.95
C TRP A 333 -1.31 -11.76 14.33
N ASN A 334 -1.11 -12.95 13.77
CA ASN A 334 -2.20 -13.84 13.35
C ASN A 334 -1.90 -15.24 13.91
N ARG A 335 -2.97 -16.00 14.19
CA ARG A 335 -2.87 -17.35 14.77
C ARG A 335 -3.71 -18.31 13.95
N SER A 336 -3.24 -19.55 13.88
CA SER A 336 -3.90 -20.67 13.18
C SER A 336 -4.24 -20.33 11.74
N LEU A 337 -3.35 -19.61 11.05
CA LEU A 337 -3.48 -19.29 9.64
C LEU A 337 -3.35 -20.57 8.82
N LEU A 338 -4.18 -20.68 7.79
CA LEU A 338 -4.08 -21.72 6.77
C LEU A 338 -3.39 -21.15 5.53
N GLY A 339 -2.35 -21.84 5.07
CA GLY A 339 -1.68 -21.48 3.83
C GLY A 339 -0.47 -22.34 3.51
N TYR A 340 0.14 -22.04 2.37
CA TYR A 340 1.39 -22.64 1.93
C TYR A 340 2.55 -21.78 2.42
N VAL A 341 3.52 -22.38 3.11
CA VAL A 341 4.80 -21.75 3.42
C VAL A 341 5.88 -22.46 2.60
N ILE A 342 6.39 -21.78 1.58
CA ILE A 342 7.36 -22.34 0.64
C ILE A 342 8.75 -21.83 1.04
N ASP A 343 9.63 -22.77 1.40
CA ASP A 343 11.02 -22.45 1.75
C ASP A 343 11.76 -21.82 0.56
N ARG A 344 12.91 -21.20 0.82
CA ARG A 344 13.72 -20.54 -0.22
C ARG A 344 14.15 -21.54 -1.31
N ARG A 345 13.50 -21.45 -2.47
CA ARG A 345 13.86 -22.16 -3.69
C ARG A 345 13.38 -21.38 -4.90
N GLU A 346 13.65 -21.91 -6.08
CA GLU A 346 12.93 -21.45 -7.27
C GLU A 346 11.47 -21.89 -7.19
N ILE A 347 10.56 -20.94 -7.41
CA ILE A 347 9.12 -21.15 -7.36
C ILE A 347 8.53 -20.63 -8.67
N THR A 348 7.87 -21.49 -9.43
CA THR A 348 7.28 -21.08 -10.71
C THR A 348 5.96 -20.34 -10.48
N PHE A 349 5.62 -19.41 -11.37
CA PHE A 349 4.32 -18.72 -11.28
C PHE A 349 3.16 -19.70 -11.41
N SER A 350 3.29 -20.76 -12.23
CA SER A 350 2.24 -21.77 -12.36
C SER A 350 1.96 -22.49 -11.03
N GLU A 351 3.01 -22.84 -10.30
CA GLU A 351 2.90 -23.44 -8.96
C GLU A 351 2.23 -22.47 -7.97
N ILE A 352 2.64 -21.20 -7.99
CA ILE A 352 2.06 -20.15 -7.14
C ILE A 352 0.56 -19.99 -7.43
N ILE A 353 0.15 -19.99 -8.70
CA ILE A 353 -1.26 -19.87 -9.10
C ILE A 353 -2.08 -21.09 -8.66
N GLN A 354 -1.53 -22.30 -8.77
CA GLN A 354 -2.21 -23.50 -8.31
C GLN A 354 -2.52 -23.43 -6.81
N ASN A 355 -1.53 -23.08 -6.00
CA ASN A 355 -1.69 -22.92 -4.56
C ASN A 355 -2.64 -21.75 -4.22
N MET A 356 -2.58 -20.65 -4.97
CA MET A 356 -3.49 -19.51 -4.77
C MET A 356 -4.94 -19.88 -5.09
N GLU A 357 -5.20 -20.75 -6.06
CA GLU A 357 -6.56 -21.22 -6.35
C GLU A 357 -7.17 -21.92 -5.11
N THR A 358 -6.40 -22.73 -4.39
CA THR A 358 -6.82 -23.36 -3.13
C THR A 358 -7.09 -22.34 -2.02
N ILE A 359 -6.28 -21.28 -1.91
CA ILE A 359 -6.48 -20.20 -0.92
C ILE A 359 -7.66 -19.29 -1.28
N ILE A 360 -7.91 -19.02 -2.56
CA ILE A 360 -9.12 -18.32 -3.00
C ILE A 360 -10.36 -19.13 -2.63
N LYS A 361 -10.34 -20.45 -2.79
CA LYS A 361 -11.43 -21.32 -2.33
C LYS A 361 -11.64 -21.22 -0.82
N LEU A 362 -10.57 -21.26 -0.01
CA LEU A 362 -10.66 -21.02 1.44
C LEU A 362 -11.34 -19.69 1.74
N TYR A 363 -10.91 -18.62 1.07
CA TYR A 363 -11.47 -17.29 1.26
C TYR A 363 -12.98 -17.25 0.95
N TYR A 364 -13.42 -17.90 -0.13
CA TYR A 364 -14.85 -18.02 -0.44
C TYR A 364 -15.63 -18.84 0.58
N TYR A 365 -15.08 -19.95 1.09
CA TYR A 365 -15.72 -20.74 2.16
C TYR A 365 -15.90 -19.89 3.42
N PHE A 366 -14.85 -19.14 3.78
CA PHE A 366 -14.88 -18.24 4.93
C PHE A 366 -15.93 -17.15 4.76
N GLU A 367 -15.94 -16.43 3.64
CA GLU A 367 -16.91 -15.35 3.43
C GLU A 367 -18.36 -15.88 3.29
N LYS A 368 -18.55 -17.07 2.70
CA LYS A 368 -19.86 -17.74 2.67
C LYS A 368 -20.36 -18.07 4.08
N TYR A 369 -19.49 -18.53 4.97
CA TYR A 369 -19.82 -18.77 6.38
C TYR A 369 -20.20 -17.47 7.09
N ARG A 370 -19.46 -16.37 6.88
CA ARG A 370 -19.77 -15.07 7.47
C ARG A 370 -21.15 -14.55 7.04
N ASP A 371 -21.48 -14.65 5.76
CA ASP A 371 -22.77 -14.20 5.22
C ASP A 371 -23.91 -15.12 5.67
N GLY A 372 -23.78 -16.43 5.47
CA GLY A 372 -24.85 -17.40 5.70
C GLY A 372 -25.11 -17.76 7.16
N VAL A 373 -24.03 -17.95 7.95
CA VAL A 373 -24.13 -18.44 9.34
C VAL A 373 -24.08 -17.28 10.34
N LEU A 374 -23.18 -16.32 10.13
CA LEU A 374 -23.03 -15.18 11.04
C LEU A 374 -23.90 -13.97 10.67
N ALA A 375 -24.61 -14.01 9.53
CA ALA A 375 -25.42 -12.92 9.00
C ALA A 375 -24.65 -11.58 8.89
N ARG A 376 -23.34 -11.64 8.66
CA ARG A 376 -22.52 -10.48 8.31
C ARG A 376 -22.87 -10.14 6.86
N LYS A 377 -23.69 -9.10 6.63
CA LYS A 377 -23.99 -8.66 5.26
C LYS A 377 -22.69 -8.34 4.53
N VAL A 378 -22.32 -9.19 3.59
CA VAL A 378 -21.27 -8.89 2.62
C VAL A 378 -22.02 -8.62 1.32
N ASP A 379 -21.90 -7.41 0.76
CA ASP A 379 -22.49 -7.10 -0.54
C ASP A 379 -21.79 -7.95 -1.61
N PHE A 380 -22.36 -9.12 -1.88
CA PHE A 380 -21.87 -10.12 -2.81
C PHE A 380 -22.60 -9.99 -4.16
N PRO A 381 -21.91 -9.61 -5.24
CA PRO A 381 -22.40 -9.89 -6.57
C PRO A 381 -21.92 -11.29 -6.98
N TRP A 382 -22.44 -12.37 -6.37
CA TRP A 382 -22.23 -13.81 -6.67
C TRP A 382 -21.08 -14.58 -6.01
N LEU A 383 -21.42 -15.80 -5.54
CA LEU A 383 -20.49 -16.94 -5.44
C LEU A 383 -20.26 -17.51 -6.85
N PRO A 384 -19.08 -18.07 -7.19
CA PRO A 384 -18.95 -18.83 -8.43
C PRO A 384 -20.01 -19.95 -8.48
N PRO A 385 -20.49 -20.36 -9.67
CA PRO A 385 -21.45 -21.46 -9.79
C PRO A 385 -20.97 -22.67 -8.98
N ASN A 386 -21.90 -23.40 -8.33
CA ASN A 386 -21.62 -24.57 -7.49
C ASN A 386 -20.60 -25.55 -8.14
N ASP A 387 -20.50 -25.57 -9.46
CA ASP A 387 -19.57 -26.39 -10.24
C ASP A 387 -18.08 -26.15 -9.92
N TYR A 388 -17.66 -24.99 -9.38
CA TYR A 388 -16.27 -24.71 -9.02
C TYR A 388 -15.88 -25.12 -7.59
N LEU A 389 -16.86 -25.34 -6.71
CA LEU A 389 -16.65 -25.75 -5.32
C LEU A 389 -16.83 -27.26 -5.12
N LEU A 390 -17.30 -27.98 -6.14
CA LEU A 390 -17.74 -29.39 -6.03
C LEU A 390 -16.71 -30.45 -6.47
N ASP A 391 -15.46 -30.07 -6.81
CA ASP A 391 -14.53 -31.03 -7.42
C ASP A 391 -13.96 -32.12 -6.48
N PRO A 392 -13.76 -31.92 -5.16
CA PRO A 392 -13.34 -33.04 -4.29
C PRO A 392 -14.48 -34.03 -4.00
N LEU A 393 -15.71 -33.54 -3.77
CA LEU A 393 -16.87 -34.34 -3.35
C LEU A 393 -17.47 -35.22 -4.46
N LYS A 394 -17.30 -34.84 -5.74
CA LYS A 394 -17.73 -35.69 -6.86
C LYS A 394 -16.96 -37.01 -6.93
N SER A 395 -15.71 -37.06 -6.45
CA SER A 395 -14.93 -38.31 -6.43
C SER A 395 -15.38 -39.25 -5.29
N VAL A 396 -15.74 -38.69 -4.14
CA VAL A 396 -16.22 -39.43 -2.96
C VAL A 396 -17.64 -39.97 -3.18
N LEU A 397 -18.53 -39.18 -3.80
CA LEU A 397 -19.90 -39.60 -4.08
C LEU A 397 -20.01 -40.61 -5.25
N ASN A 398 -19.07 -40.61 -6.19
CA ASN A 398 -19.01 -41.63 -7.25
C ASN A 398 -18.40 -42.97 -6.78
N GLY A 399 -17.78 -43.00 -5.59
CA GLY A 399 -17.26 -44.22 -4.95
C GLY A 399 -18.33 -45.07 -4.26
N TYR A 400 -19.49 -44.49 -3.95
CA TYR A 400 -20.65 -45.21 -3.43
C TYR A 400 -21.66 -45.54 -4.53
N LYS A 401 -21.21 -46.28 -5.56
CA LYS A 401 -22.15 -47.16 -6.26
C LYS A 401 -22.52 -48.27 -5.30
N LEU A 402 -23.73 -48.18 -4.78
CA LEU A 402 -24.46 -49.24 -4.09
C LEU A 402 -24.16 -50.58 -4.76
N SER A 403 -23.36 -51.41 -4.08
CA SER A 403 -23.43 -52.85 -4.24
C SER A 403 -24.83 -53.29 -3.83
N GLU A 404 -25.45 -54.06 -4.72
CA GLU A 404 -26.82 -54.56 -4.70
C GLU A 404 -27.30 -55.12 -3.34
N GLY A 405 -28.61 -54.92 -3.11
CA GLY A 405 -29.41 -55.51 -2.05
C GLY A 405 -30.87 -55.11 -2.24
#